data_AF-A0A9Q3F291-F1
#
_entry.id   AF-A0A9Q3F291-F1
#
_cell.length_a   1.000
_cell.length_b   1.000
_cell.length_c   1.000
_cell.angle_alpha   90.00
_cell.angle_beta   90.00
_cell.angle_gamma   90.00
#
_symmetry.space_group_name_H-M   'P 1'
#
loop_
_entity.id
_entity.type
_entity.pdbx_description
1 polymer ?
#
loop_
_entity_poly.entity_id
_entity_poly.type
_entity_poly.pdbx_seq_one_letter_code
_entity_poly.pdbx_strand_id
1 'polypeptide(L)'
;MELIDYINGLFIDVPSIPDYWINARLNTELKACTSIWYTEMKEIHCRRNWEWWKSQIIQRYSNLTWICLKTMSFENEKYSEDEHPYECCLRNSKILEAIDPQMNVQMRNHKLPTKMPGELEL
;
A
#
# COMPACT_ATOMS: atom_id res chain seq x y z
N MET A 1 7.37 -1.32 0.99
CA MET A 1 6.14 -1.78 1.70
C MET A 1 5.18 -0.62 1.73
N GLU A 2 4.00 -0.75 1.14
CA GLU A 2 3.02 0.33 1.09
C GLU A 2 2.43 0.61 2.46
N LEU A 3 1.96 1.82 2.74
CA LEU A 3 1.30 2.10 4.02
C LEU A 3 0.09 1.18 4.20
N ILE A 4 -0.66 0.89 3.13
CA ILE A 4 -1.83 -0.01 3.15
C ILE A 4 -1.41 -1.47 3.31
N ASP A 5 -0.40 -1.94 2.58
CA ASP A 5 0.11 -3.33 2.72
C ASP A 5 0.77 -3.56 4.07
N TYR A 6 1.47 -2.56 4.60
CA TYR A 6 1.98 -2.55 5.96
C TYR A 6 0.83 -2.69 6.94
N ILE A 7 -0.17 -1.81 6.80
CA ILE A 7 -1.34 -1.78 7.68
C ILE A 7 -2.16 -3.08 7.62
N ASN A 8 -2.37 -3.65 6.43
CA ASN A 8 -3.05 -4.93 6.27
C ASN A 8 -2.18 -6.08 6.80
N GLY A 9 -0.87 -6.00 6.60
CA GLY A 9 0.12 -6.96 7.11
C GLY A 9 0.25 -6.96 8.64
N LEU A 10 0.02 -5.83 9.32
CA LEU A 10 0.06 -5.74 10.79
C LEU A 10 -0.92 -6.70 11.49
N PHE A 11 -1.96 -7.12 10.79
CA PHE A 11 -3.09 -7.86 11.36
C PHE A 11 -3.44 -9.13 10.57
N ILE A 12 -2.65 -9.50 9.57
CA ILE A 12 -2.94 -10.63 8.67
C ILE A 12 -2.90 -12.00 9.36
N ASP A 13 -2.10 -12.12 10.43
CA ASP A 13 -1.86 -13.38 11.14
C ASP A 13 -2.79 -13.62 12.34
N VAL A 14 -3.74 -12.72 12.61
CA VAL A 14 -4.58 -12.82 13.80
C VAL A 14 -6.05 -12.76 13.42
N PRO A 15 -6.70 -13.93 13.25
CA PRO A 15 -8.14 -13.97 13.06
C PRO A 15 -8.79 -13.43 14.35
N SER A 16 -9.67 -12.43 14.23
CA SER A 16 -10.43 -11.85 15.34
C SER A 16 -9.63 -10.97 16.33
N ILE A 17 -8.81 -10.03 15.85
CA ILE A 17 -8.29 -8.96 16.73
C ILE A 17 -9.44 -8.03 17.13
N PRO A 18 -9.66 -7.79 18.43
CA PRO A 18 -10.60 -6.76 18.87
C PRO A 18 -10.15 -5.35 18.45
N ASP A 19 -11.08 -4.50 18.02
CA ASP A 19 -10.77 -3.14 17.53
C ASP A 19 -9.91 -2.30 18.49
N TYR A 20 -10.01 -2.52 19.80
CA TYR A 20 -9.19 -1.82 20.80
C TYR A 20 -7.70 -2.15 20.70
N TRP A 21 -7.33 -3.37 20.31
CA TRP A 21 -5.94 -3.77 20.08
C TRP A 21 -5.38 -3.11 18.83
N ILE A 22 -6.17 -3.04 17.77
CA ILE A 22 -5.83 -2.35 16.53
C ILE A 22 -5.58 -0.87 16.83
N ASN A 23 -6.48 -0.24 17.58
CA ASN A 23 -6.35 1.16 18.00
C ASN A 23 -5.13 1.43 18.90
N ALA A 24 -4.72 0.44 19.71
CA ALA A 24 -3.50 0.54 20.51
C ALA A 24 -2.25 0.41 19.64
N ARG A 25 -2.27 -0.50 18.65
CA ARG A 25 -1.13 -0.72 17.75
C ARG A 25 -0.94 0.44 16.77
N LEU A 26 -2.01 1.06 16.28
CA LEU A 26 -1.89 2.26 15.42
C LEU A 26 -1.15 3.42 16.13
N ASN A 27 -1.30 3.57 17.45
CA ASN A 27 -0.54 4.56 18.22
C ASN A 27 0.98 4.34 18.13
N THR A 28 1.43 3.09 18.04
CA THR A 28 2.87 2.76 18.00
C THR A 28 3.42 2.71 16.57
N GLU A 29 2.57 2.41 15.60
CA GLU A 29 2.96 2.21 14.20
C GLU A 29 2.96 3.51 13.39
N LEU A 30 2.02 4.41 13.66
CA LEU A 30 1.97 5.71 13.02
C LEU A 30 3.01 6.64 13.66
N LYS A 31 3.82 7.31 12.85
CA LYS A 31 4.90 8.20 13.30
C LYS A 31 4.73 9.60 12.73
N ALA A 32 5.40 10.59 13.35
CA ALA A 32 5.44 11.97 12.88
C ALA A 32 4.04 12.56 12.61
N CYS A 33 3.83 13.20 11.45
CA CYS A 33 2.57 13.82 11.08
C CYS A 33 1.38 12.85 11.05
N THR A 34 1.61 11.57 10.80
CA THR A 34 0.59 10.51 10.81
C THR A 34 0.11 10.20 12.22
N SER A 35 1.01 10.24 13.21
CA SER A 35 0.67 10.02 14.63
C SER A 35 -0.15 11.17 15.23
N ILE A 36 0.16 12.40 14.83
CA ILE A 36 -0.55 13.62 15.29
C ILE A 36 -1.99 13.57 14.78
N TRP A 37 -2.18 13.38 13.48
CA TRP A 37 -3.51 13.27 12.87
C TRP A 37 -4.33 12.13 13.49
N TYR A 38 -3.72 10.96 13.70
CA TYR A 38 -4.44 9.84 14.30
C TYR A 38 -4.89 10.14 15.73
N THR A 39 -4.03 10.79 16.52
CA THR A 39 -4.35 11.19 17.89
C THR A 39 -5.52 12.17 17.93
N GLU A 40 -5.50 13.21 17.10
CA GLU A 40 -6.61 14.18 16.96
C GLU A 40 -7.91 13.51 16.52
N MET A 41 -7.86 12.64 15.51
CA MET A 41 -9.04 11.90 15.04
C MET A 41 -9.59 10.96 16.11
N LYS A 42 -8.72 10.37 16.93
CA LYS A 42 -9.10 9.38 17.96
C LYS A 42 -9.85 10.04 19.11
N GLU A 43 -9.56 11.28 19.45
CA GLU A 43 -10.35 12.03 20.45
C GLU A 43 -11.84 12.09 20.06
N ILE A 44 -12.12 12.21 18.77
CA ILE A 44 -13.48 12.33 18.23
C ILE A 44 -14.08 10.96 17.90
N HIS A 45 -13.26 10.00 17.47
CA HIS A 45 -13.70 8.76 16.84
C HIS A 45 -13.19 7.47 17.51
N CYS A 46 -12.75 7.52 18.78
CA CYS A 46 -12.15 6.39 19.51
C CYS A 46 -12.95 5.08 19.54
N ARG A 47 -14.26 5.11 19.32
CA ARG A 47 -15.15 3.93 19.32
C ARG A 47 -15.42 3.34 17.94
N ARG A 48 -14.78 3.85 16.89
CA ARG A 48 -14.93 3.33 15.53
C ARG A 48 -14.14 2.02 15.35
N ASN A 49 -14.70 1.15 14.52
CA ASN A 49 -14.12 -0.15 14.20
C ASN A 49 -12.94 -0.02 13.23
N TRP A 50 -12.21 -1.11 13.05
CA TRP A 50 -11.04 -1.14 12.18
C TRP A 50 -11.34 -0.76 10.74
N GLU A 51 -12.41 -1.29 10.16
CA GLU A 51 -12.79 -0.98 8.77
C GLU A 51 -12.99 0.52 8.54
N TRP A 52 -13.57 1.22 9.51
CA TRP A 52 -13.70 2.67 9.44
C TRP A 52 -12.34 3.37 9.51
N TRP A 53 -11.47 2.98 10.44
CA TRP A 53 -10.13 3.56 10.56
C TRP A 53 -9.27 3.32 9.32
N LYS A 54 -9.32 2.11 8.78
CA LYS A 54 -8.69 1.74 7.51
C LYS A 54 -9.17 2.66 6.38
N SER A 55 -10.49 2.86 6.24
CA SER A 55 -11.05 3.79 5.26
C SER A 55 -10.55 5.22 5.44
N GLN A 56 -10.47 5.74 6.66
CA GLN A 56 -9.98 7.09 6.92
C GLN A 56 -8.49 7.26 6.63
N ILE A 57 -7.67 6.26 6.99
CA ILE A 57 -6.24 6.27 6.71
C ILE A 57 -6.01 6.25 5.18
N ILE A 58 -6.74 5.39 4.46
CA ILE A 58 -6.71 5.34 3.00
C ILE A 58 -7.14 6.70 2.43
N GLN A 59 -8.28 7.25 2.85
CA GLN A 59 -8.76 8.53 2.34
C GLN A 59 -7.76 9.68 2.59
N ARG A 60 -7.11 9.69 3.75
CA ARG A 60 -6.19 10.76 4.16
C ARG A 60 -4.84 10.69 3.47
N TYR A 61 -4.32 9.48 3.26
CA TYR A 61 -2.94 9.25 2.82
C TYR A 61 -2.82 8.61 1.44
N SER A 62 -3.88 8.04 0.88
CA SER A 62 -3.99 7.67 -0.54
C SER A 62 -4.61 8.82 -1.35
N ASN A 63 -4.22 10.05 -1.03
CA ASN A 63 -4.62 11.21 -1.84
C ASN A 63 -3.93 11.17 -3.22
N LEU A 64 -4.40 12.00 -4.16
CA LEU A 64 -3.80 12.17 -5.49
C LEU A 64 -2.27 12.29 -5.45
N THR A 65 -1.71 12.95 -4.43
CA THR A 65 -0.26 13.08 -4.26
C THR A 65 0.43 11.73 -4.01
N TRP A 66 -0.16 10.85 -3.19
CA TRP A 66 0.38 9.51 -2.96
C TRP A 66 0.26 8.63 -4.20
N ILE A 67 -0.89 8.70 -4.89
CA ILE A 67 -1.07 8.02 -6.18
C ILE A 67 0.00 8.51 -7.17
N CYS A 68 0.23 9.83 -7.26
CA CYS A 68 1.30 10.39 -8.08
C CYS A 68 2.69 9.89 -7.68
N LEU A 69 3.01 9.81 -6.38
CA LEU A 69 4.29 9.27 -5.90
C LEU A 69 4.46 7.79 -6.26
N LYS A 70 3.37 7.01 -6.21
CA LYS A 70 3.38 5.59 -6.60
C LYS A 70 3.51 5.41 -8.11
N THR A 71 2.80 6.20 -8.89
CA THR A 71 2.97 6.27 -10.34
C THR A 71 4.41 6.63 -10.70
N MET A 72 4.99 7.65 -10.07
CA MET A 72 6.40 8.01 -10.25
C MET A 72 7.36 6.89 -9.82
N SER A 73 7.07 6.19 -8.72
CA SER A 73 7.86 5.04 -8.29
C SER A 73 7.84 3.94 -9.33
N PHE A 74 6.66 3.60 -9.87
CA PHE A 74 6.53 2.62 -10.94
C PHE A 74 7.27 3.08 -12.20
N GLU A 75 7.10 4.34 -12.62
CA GLU A 75 7.71 4.90 -13.83
C GLU A 75 9.24 4.90 -13.77
N ASN A 76 9.82 5.29 -12.62
CA ASN A 76 11.26 5.39 -12.42
C ASN A 76 11.93 4.06 -12.03
N GLU A 77 11.16 3.04 -11.68
CA GLU A 77 11.70 1.71 -11.39
C GLU A 77 12.41 1.16 -12.63
N LYS A 78 13.66 0.75 -12.44
CA LYS A 78 14.47 0.09 -13.45
C LYS A 78 14.73 -1.34 -12.99
N TYR A 79 14.55 -2.29 -13.90
CA TYR A 79 15.04 -3.64 -13.68
C TYR A 79 16.56 -3.63 -13.46
N SER A 80 17.01 -4.39 -12.47
CA SER A 80 18.43 -4.66 -12.22
C SER A 80 18.76 -6.03 -12.80
N GLU A 81 19.87 -6.15 -13.51
CA GLU A 81 20.34 -7.43 -14.05
C GLU A 81 20.66 -8.45 -12.95
N ASP A 82 20.93 -7.99 -11.73
CA ASP A 82 21.18 -8.82 -10.56
C ASP A 82 19.89 -9.33 -9.87
N GLU A 83 18.72 -8.86 -10.33
CA GLU A 83 17.41 -9.22 -9.77
C GLU A 83 16.71 -10.30 -10.59
N HIS A 84 16.06 -11.27 -9.92
CA HIS A 84 15.25 -12.25 -10.63
C HIS A 84 13.98 -11.61 -11.24
N PRO A 85 13.63 -11.85 -12.52
CA PRO A 85 12.49 -11.23 -13.20
C PRO A 85 11.16 -11.35 -12.45
N TYR A 86 10.93 -12.49 -11.81
CA TYR A 86 9.76 -12.70 -10.95
C TYR A 86 9.66 -11.71 -9.79
N GLU A 87 10.78 -11.37 -9.14
CA GLU A 87 10.80 -10.45 -7.99
C GLU A 87 10.51 -9.02 -8.44
N CYS A 88 11.06 -8.62 -9.59
CA CYS A 88 10.74 -7.34 -10.23
C CYS A 88 9.25 -7.26 -10.59
N CYS A 89 8.70 -8.31 -11.22
CA CYS A 89 7.28 -8.41 -11.54
C CYS A 89 6.40 -8.34 -10.29
N LEU A 90 6.75 -9.07 -9.23
CA LEU A 90 5.97 -9.13 -7.99
C LEU A 90 5.96 -7.77 -7.29
N ARG A 91 7.11 -7.07 -7.22
CA ARG A 91 7.20 -5.72 -6.65
C ARG A 91 6.36 -4.73 -7.45
N ASN A 92 6.52 -4.71 -8.77
CA ASN A 92 5.79 -3.79 -9.64
C ASN A 92 4.28 -4.09 -9.69
N SER A 93 3.87 -5.36 -9.56
CA SER A 93 2.46 -5.73 -9.48
C SER A 93 1.78 -5.11 -8.27
N LYS A 94 2.45 -5.11 -7.11
CA LYS A 94 1.92 -4.48 -5.89
C LYS A 94 1.77 -2.97 -6.06
N ILE A 95 2.71 -2.31 -6.73
CA ILE A 95 2.62 -0.87 -7.02
C ILE A 95 1.44 -0.57 -7.96
N LEU A 96 1.18 -1.43 -8.96
CA LEU A 96 0.04 -1.24 -9.86
C LEU A 96 -1.30 -1.44 -9.16
N GLU A 97 -1.40 -2.43 -8.26
CA GLU A 97 -2.58 -2.65 -7.40
C GLU A 97 -2.87 -1.45 -6.48
N ALA A 98 -1.82 -0.76 -6.08
CA ALA A 98 -1.90 0.44 -5.26
C ALA A 98 -2.41 1.67 -6.02
N ILE A 99 -1.92 1.84 -7.25
CA ILE A 99 -2.30 2.95 -8.14
C ILE A 99 -3.75 2.79 -8.59
N ASP A 100 -4.15 1.56 -8.92
CA ASP A 100 -5.50 1.23 -9.38
C ASP A 100 -5.96 -0.13 -8.80
N PRO A 101 -6.69 -0.11 -7.67
CA PRO A 101 -7.22 -1.32 -7.05
C PRO A 101 -8.23 -2.10 -7.91
N GLN A 102 -8.77 -1.49 -8.97
CA GLN A 102 -9.68 -2.15 -9.91
C GLN A 102 -8.96 -2.77 -11.11
N MET A 103 -7.62 -2.65 -11.17
CA MET A 103 -6.82 -3.18 -12.27
C MET A 103 -6.88 -4.70 -12.31
N ASN A 104 -7.38 -5.24 -13.43
CA ASN A 104 -7.44 -6.67 -13.63
C ASN A 104 -6.07 -7.27 -14.00
N VAL A 105 -5.98 -8.60 -13.97
CA VAL A 105 -4.74 -9.35 -14.24
C VAL A 105 -4.18 -9.04 -15.64
N GLN A 106 -5.04 -8.90 -16.65
CA GLN A 106 -4.62 -8.63 -18.04
C GLN A 106 -3.99 -7.24 -18.17
N MET A 107 -4.60 -6.23 -17.54
CA MET A 107 -4.09 -4.86 -17.50
C MET A 107 -2.72 -4.78 -16.81
N ARG A 108 -2.53 -5.52 -15.71
CA ARG A 108 -1.22 -5.63 -15.05
C ARG A 108 -0.19 -6.30 -15.95
N ASN A 109 -0.53 -7.44 -16.54
CA ASN A 109 0.39 -8.18 -17.41
C ASN A 109 0.79 -7.39 -18.67
N HIS A 110 0.00 -6.42 -19.10
CA HIS A 110 0.38 -5.51 -20.18
C HIS A 110 1.39 -4.43 -19.73
N LYS A 111 1.33 -4.01 -18.45
CA LYS A 111 2.20 -2.95 -17.91
C LYS A 111 3.53 -3.49 -17.37
N LEU A 112 3.56 -4.67 -16.76
CA LEU A 112 4.78 -5.24 -16.14
C LEU A 112 5.97 -5.40 -17.10
N PRO A 113 5.79 -5.85 -18.35
CA PRO A 113 6.90 -6.01 -19.30
C PRO A 113 7.62 -4.69 -19.61
N THR A 114 6.97 -3.54 -19.46
CA THR A 114 7.59 -2.21 -19.67
C THR A 114 8.72 -1.89 -18.69
N LYS A 115 8.87 -2.70 -17.63
CA LYS A 115 9.91 -2.55 -16.61
C LYS A 115 11.14 -3.40 -16.89
N MET A 116 11.05 -4.37 -17.80
CA MET A 116 12.15 -5.27 -18.13
C MET A 116 12.92 -4.72 -19.35
N PRO A 117 14.24 -4.93 -19.43
CA PRO A 117 15.00 -4.64 -20.65
C PRO A 117 14.36 -5.44 -21.81
N GLY A 118 14.34 -4.82 -23.00
CA GLY A 118 13.56 -5.22 -24.16
C GLY A 118 13.95 -6.55 -24.82
N GLU A 119 13.90 -7.65 -24.06
CA GLU A 119 13.95 -9.03 -24.55
C GLU A 119 12.81 -9.83 -23.89
N LEU A 120 11.58 -9.40 -24.15
CA LEU A 120 10.40 -10.27 -24.09
C LEU A 120 9.70 -10.21 -25.46
N GLU A 121 10.49 -10.33 -26.53
CA GLU A 121 9.95 -10.79 -27.80
C GLU A 121 9.73 -12.31 -27.65
N LEU A 122 8.46 -12.70 -27.53
CA LEU A 122 7.99 -14.07 -27.70
C LEU A 122 8.17 -14.53 -29.15
#